data_AF-A0A431KBA1-F1
#
_entry.id   AF-A0A431KBA1-F1
#
_cell.length_a   1.000
_cell.length_b   1.000
_cell.length_c   1.000
_cell.angle_alpha   90.00
_cell.angle_beta   90.00
_cell.angle_gamma   90.00
#
_symmetry.space_group_name_H-M   'P 1'
#
loop_
_entity.id
_entity.type
_entity.pdbx_description
1 polymer ?
#
loop_
_entity_poly.entity_id
_entity_poly.type
_entity_poly.pdbx_seq_one_letter_code
_entity_poly.pdbx_strand_id
1 'polypeptide(L)' 'LMIGIELDRPCGALVGQALEAGYLINVTADKVVRLLPSLNFSEREAAALVEGLVPLIKGFLAAQ' A
#
# COMPACT_ATOMS: atom_id res chain seq x y z
N LEU A 1 0.78 -4.03 -14.47
CA LEU A 1 1.44 -4.66 -13.31
C LEU A 1 0.43 -4.73 -12.19
N MET A 2 0.18 -5.92 -11.62
CA MET A 2 -0.70 -6.08 -10.44
C MET A 2 0.11 -6.80 -9.36
N ILE A 3 0.37 -6.10 -8.26
CA ILE A 3 1.17 -6.61 -7.14
C ILE A 3 0.24 -6.75 -5.93
N GLY A 4 0.28 -7.91 -5.29
CA GLY A 4 -0.35 -8.16 -4.00
C GLY A 4 0.72 -8.29 -2.91
N ILE A 5 0.54 -7.60 -1.80
CA ILE A 5 1.38 -7.71 -0.60
C ILE A 5 0.48 -8.23 0.51
N GLU A 6 0.68 -9.49 0.89
CA GLU A 6 -0.06 -10.13 1.97
C GLU A 6 0.60 -9.83 3.32
N LEU A 7 -0.20 -9.37 4.28
CA LEU A 7 0.23 -9.18 5.66
C LEU A 7 -0.23 -10.36 6.53
N ASP A 8 0.41 -10.52 7.68
CA ASP A 8 0.11 -11.56 8.67
C ASP A 8 -1.15 -11.27 9.50
N ARG A 9 -1.80 -10.12 9.29
CA ARG A 9 -2.96 -9.64 10.07
C ARG A 9 -3.92 -8.81 9.21
N PRO A 10 -5.19 -8.65 9.63
CA PRO A 10 -6.16 -7.77 8.99
C PRO A 10 -5.60 -6.36 8.81
N CYS A 11 -5.71 -5.81 7.61
CA CYS A 11 -5.05 -4.56 7.25
C CYS A 11 -5.95 -3.54 6.55
N GLY A 12 -7.28 -3.71 6.62
CA GLY A 12 -8.24 -2.79 6.02
C GLY A 12 -8.08 -1.32 6.45
N ALA A 13 -7.59 -1.07 7.67
CA ALA A 13 -7.30 0.28 8.17
C ALA A 13 -6.22 1.03 7.35
N LEU A 14 -5.33 0.31 6.66
CA LEU A 14 -4.31 0.91 5.80
C LEU A 14 -4.92 1.70 4.64
N VAL A 15 -6.13 1.37 4.18
CA VAL A 15 -6.80 2.12 3.10
C VAL A 15 -7.03 3.57 3.52
N GLY A 16 -7.52 3.79 4.74
CA GLY A 16 -7.72 5.13 5.28
C GLY A 16 -6.40 5.86 5.54
N GLN A 17 -5.42 5.18 6.15
CA GLN A 17 -4.10 5.77 6.42
C GLN A 17 -3.37 6.18 5.14
N ALA A 18 -3.46 5.36 4.09
CA ALA A 18 -2.89 5.68 2.78
C ALA A 18 -3.61 6.87 2.15
N LEU A 19 -4.94 6.94 2.23
CA LEU A 19 -5.72 8.06 1.69
C LEU A 19 -5.32 9.39 2.34
N GLU A 20 -5.19 9.44 3.67
CA GLU A 20 -4.73 10.63 4.40
C GLU A 20 -3.31 11.05 3.98
N ALA A 21 -2.47 10.08 3.60
CA ALA A 21 -1.13 10.33 3.08
C ALA A 21 -1.08 10.62 1.57
N GLY A 22 -2.24 10.71 0.89
CA GLY A 22 -2.33 11.02 -0.54
C GLY A 22 -2.14 9.82 -1.47
N TYR A 23 -2.21 8.60 -0.96
CA TYR A 23 -2.06 7.35 -1.72
C TYR A 23 -3.39 6.61 -1.84
N LEU A 24 -3.68 6.07 -3.02
CA LEU A 24 -4.82 5.21 -3.26
C LEU A 24 -4.36 3.75 -3.37
N ILE A 25 -4.76 2.95 -2.39
CA ILE A 25 -4.55 1.50 -2.36
C ILE A 25 -5.86 0.80 -2.03
N ASN A 26 -5.95 -0.49 -2.35
CA ASN A 26 -7.07 -1.31 -1.95
C ASN A 26 -6.61 -2.54 -1.18
N VAL A 27 -7.38 -2.93 -0.17
CA VAL A 27 -7.19 -4.19 0.56
C VAL A 27 -8.21 -5.20 0.07
N THR A 28 -7.80 -6.47 -0.07
CA THR A 28 -8.67 -7.59 -0.41
C THR A 28 -8.39 -8.77 0.50
N ALA A 29 -9.38 -9.66 0.62
CA ALA A 29 -9.28 -10.82 1.50
C ALA A 29 -8.80 -10.44 2.91
N ASP A 30 -9.18 -9.24 3.37
CA ASP A 30 -8.84 -8.64 4.67
C ASP A 30 -7.36 -8.28 4.93
N LYS A 31 -6.41 -9.00 4.30
CA LYS A 31 -4.97 -8.89 4.59
C LYS A 31 -4.07 -8.57 3.40
N VAL A 32 -4.60 -8.48 2.17
CA VAL A 32 -3.79 -8.29 0.97
C VAL A 32 -3.91 -6.87 0.44
N VAL A 33 -2.83 -6.10 0.55
CA VAL A 33 -2.69 -4.77 -0.09
C VAL A 33 -2.43 -4.98 -1.58
N ARG A 34 -3.18 -4.29 -2.43
CA ARG A 34 -3.08 -4.37 -3.89
C ARG A 34 -2.54 -3.06 -4.45
N LEU A 35 -1.50 -3.17 -5.28
CA LEU A 35 -0.90 -2.07 -6.03
C LEU A 35 -1.16 -2.31 -7.52
N LEU A 36 -1.99 -1.45 -8.11
CA LEU A 36 -2.35 -1.48 -9.52
C LEU A 36 -2.04 -0.11 -10.16
N PRO A 37 -0.76 0.20 -10.40
CA PRO A 37 -0.40 1.39 -11.16
C PRO A 37 -0.83 1.25 -12.64
N SER A 38 -0.88 2.39 -13.34
CA SER A 38 -1.10 2.41 -14.78
C SER A 38 0.01 1.66 -15.55
N LEU A 39 -0.26 1.23 -16.78
CA LEU A 39 0.74 0.48 -17.58
C LEU A 39 1.91 1.35 -18.07
N ASN A 40 1.76 2.68 -18.04
CA ASN A 40 2.78 3.67 -18.38
C ASN A 40 3.52 4.21 -17.16
N PHE A 41 3.46 3.51 -16.02
CA PHE A 41 4.08 3.91 -14.76
C PHE A 41 5.61 3.85 -14.85
N SER A 42 6.26 4.94 -14.46
CA SER A 42 7.72 5.10 -14.53
C SER A 42 8.42 4.60 -13.26
N GLU A 43 9.72 4.33 -13.38
CA GLU A 43 10.56 3.96 -12.23
C GLU A 43 10.58 5.04 -11.15
N ARG A 44 10.55 6.33 -11.54
CA ARG A 44 10.50 7.44 -10.60
C ARG A 44 9.20 7.48 -9.81
N GLU A 45 8.06 7.25 -10.47
CA GLU A 45 6.77 7.16 -9.79
C GLU A 45 6.71 5.92 -8.89
N ALA A 46 7.33 4.81 -9.29
CA ALA A 46 7.47 3.63 -8.45
C ALA A 46 8.30 3.90 -7.18
N ALA A 47 9.42 4.61 -7.31
CA ALA A 47 10.23 5.02 -6.17
C ALA A 47 9.41 5.89 -5.20
N ALA A 48 8.70 6.91 -5.72
CA ALA A 48 7.86 7.78 -4.89
C ALA A 48 6.69 7.03 -4.20
N LEU A 49 6.10 6.04 -4.88
CA LEU A 49 5.07 5.17 -4.30
C LEU A 49 5.64 4.35 -3.14
N VAL A 50 6.81 3.73 -3.33
CA VAL A 50 7.49 2.92 -2.32
C VAL A 50 7.91 3.78 -1.13
N GLU A 51 8.49 4.96 -1.39
CA GLU A 51 8.92 5.91 -0.34
C GLU A 51 7.78 6.31 0.59
N GLY A 52 6.56 6.48 0.07
CA GLY A 52 5.39 6.80 0.90
C GLY A 52 4.72 5.60 1.55
N LEU A 53 4.53 4.50 0.82
CA LEU A 53 3.78 3.35 1.34
C LEU A 53 4.59 2.52 2.34
N VAL A 54 5.91 2.41 2.19
CA VAL A 54 6.73 1.58 3.08
C VAL A 54 6.67 2.06 4.55
N PRO A 55 6.86 3.36 4.86
CA PRO A 55 6.71 3.85 6.23
C PRO A 55 5.31 3.63 6.80
N LEU A 56 4.26 3.82 6.00
CA LEU A 56 2.87 3.60 6.42
C LEU A 56 2.62 2.13 6.82
N ILE A 57 3.02 1.19 5.96
CA ILE A 57 2.84 -0.24 6.23
C ILE A 57 3.68 -0.65 7.45
N LYS A 58 4.94 -0.20 7.55
CA LYS A 58 5.78 -0.52 8.71
C LYS A 58 5.23 0.09 10.01
N GLY A 59 4.74 1.32 9.97
CA GLY A 59 4.12 1.98 11.11
C GLY A 59 2.87 1.24 11.59
N PHE A 60 2.01 0.82 10.67
CA PHE A 60 0.85 -0.01 10.96
C PHE A 60 1.23 -1.35 11.62
N LEU A 61 2.26 -2.03 11.09
CA LEU A 61 2.73 -3.30 11.63
C LEU A 61 3.40 -3.16 13.01
N ALA A 62 4.02 -2.02 13.31
CA ALA A 62 4.66 -1.75 14.59
C ALA A 62 3.66 -1.32 15.68
N ALA A 63 2.53 -0.73 15.29
CA ALA A 63 1.49 -0.26 16.22
C ALA A 63 0.52 -1.37 16.67
N GLN A 64 0.65 -2.59 16.14
CA GLN A 64 -0.18 -3.76 16.48
C GLN A 64 0.64 -4.93 17.03
#